data_AF-A0A098EKR8-F1
#
_entry.id   AF-A0A098EKR8-F1
#
_cell.length_a   1.000
_cell.length_b   1.000
_cell.length_c   1.000
_cell.angle_alpha   90.00
_cell.angle_beta   90.00
_cell.angle_gamma   90.00
#
_symmetry.space_group_name_H-M   'P 1'
#
loop_
_entity.id
_entity.type
_entity.pdbx_description
1 polymer ?
#
loop_
_entity_poly.entity_id
_entity_poly.type
_entity_poly.pdbx_seq_one_letter_code
_entity_poly.pdbx_strand_id
1 'polypeptide(L)'
;MPELDDAKAQAGMPETFICLKIGSRTYSFLLTAGKEFHLAPKNLIRLFVIIRVTYLREDSDDIEWILKKGVKRMAHEMTVKGLDVDPETRCRHYHSEVDRIAIKFYCCGIYYPCFECHQAVGCGRHQVWPSGLFHEKAVLCGSCGHQLSIAEYLECRSECPSCHSAFNPGCSLHKHLYFAA
;
A
#
# COMPACT_ATOMS: atom_id res chain seq x y z
N MET A 1 6.07 -9.03 26.60
CA MET A 1 7.37 -8.34 26.68
C MET A 1 8.44 -9.36 26.33
N PRO A 2 9.19 -9.23 25.22
CA PRO A 2 10.48 -9.87 25.13
C PRO A 2 11.51 -9.00 25.85
N GLU A 3 12.31 -9.62 26.70
CA GLU A 3 13.45 -9.00 27.37
C GLU A 3 14.52 -8.64 26.32
N LEU A 4 15.03 -7.41 26.41
CA LEU A 4 16.24 -6.99 25.70
C LEU A 4 17.42 -7.41 26.58
N ASP A 5 18.14 -8.44 26.17
CA ASP A 5 19.43 -8.75 26.81
C ASP A 5 20.46 -7.69 26.44
N ASP A 6 21.13 -7.16 27.46
CA ASP A 6 22.15 -6.12 27.39
C ASP A 6 23.38 -6.58 26.59
N ALA A 7 23.42 -6.24 25.30
CA ALA A 7 24.64 -6.31 24.51
C ALA A 7 25.58 -5.17 24.91
N LYS A 8 26.53 -5.44 25.82
CA LYS A 8 27.65 -4.52 26.11
C LYS A 8 28.60 -4.48 24.92
N ALA A 9 28.68 -3.33 24.25
CA ALA A 9 29.65 -3.07 23.20
C ALA A 9 31.04 -2.82 23.80
N GLN A 10 32.04 -3.61 23.40
CA GLN A 10 33.44 -3.38 23.74
C GLN A 10 34.17 -2.82 22.50
N ALA A 11 34.87 -1.71 22.68
CA ALA A 11 35.49 -0.96 21.59
C ALA A 11 36.63 -1.76 20.94
N GLY A 12 36.54 -1.95 19.62
CA GLY A 12 37.61 -2.50 18.78
C GLY A 12 37.32 -3.87 18.18
N MET A 13 36.35 -3.95 17.25
CA MET A 13 36.42 -4.67 15.97
C MET A 13 35.10 -4.48 15.17
N PRO A 14 35.13 -4.61 13.83
CA PRO A 14 34.16 -4.03 12.91
C PRO A 14 32.95 -4.95 12.72
N GLU A 15 31.83 -4.38 12.26
CA GLU A 15 30.60 -5.09 11.90
C GLU A 15 29.72 -5.50 13.10
N THR A 16 28.82 -4.59 13.48
CA THR A 16 27.76 -4.93 14.44
C THR A 16 26.67 -5.69 13.73
N PHE A 17 26.38 -6.91 14.17
CA PHE A 17 25.21 -7.65 13.68
C PHE A 17 23.98 -7.22 14.47
N ILE A 18 22.92 -6.78 13.78
CA ILE A 18 21.59 -6.64 14.39
C ILE A 18 20.75 -7.84 13.96
N CYS A 19 20.16 -8.53 14.93
CA CYS A 19 19.15 -9.55 14.67
C CYS A 19 17.75 -8.99 14.96
N LEU A 20 16.90 -8.89 13.95
CA LEU A 20 15.49 -8.55 14.11
C LEU A 20 14.65 -9.82 14.05
N LYS A 21 13.83 -10.05 15.09
CA LYS A 21 12.87 -11.16 15.12
C LYS A 21 11.50 -10.64 14.72
N ILE A 22 10.95 -11.16 13.62
CA ILE A 22 9.61 -10.79 13.13
C ILE A 22 8.81 -12.09 12.99
N GLY A 23 7.85 -12.30 13.90
CA GLY A 23 7.12 -13.56 14.00
C GLY A 23 8.05 -14.72 14.40
N SER A 24 8.03 -15.82 13.64
CA SER A 24 8.90 -16.99 13.86
C SER A 24 10.26 -16.91 13.16
N ARG A 25 10.54 -15.85 12.41
CA ARG A 25 11.77 -15.70 11.62
C ARG A 25 12.73 -14.70 12.26
N THR A 26 14.02 -14.96 12.08
CA THR A 26 15.12 -14.11 12.54
C THR A 26 15.90 -13.60 11.34
N TYR A 27 16.10 -12.29 11.27
CA TYR A 27 16.83 -11.61 10.21
C TYR A 27 18.10 -11.00 10.78
N SER A 28 19.25 -11.30 10.18
CA SER A 28 20.55 -10.79 10.62
C SER A 28 21.05 -9.71 9.65
N PHE A 29 21.42 -8.55 10.16
CA PHE A 29 21.91 -7.41 9.39
C PHE A 29 23.33 -7.08 9.82
N LEU A 30 24.22 -6.89 8.85
CA LEU A 30 25.57 -6.40 9.07
C LEU A 30 25.57 -4.87 9.02
N LEU A 31 25.83 -4.19 10.13
CA LEU A 31 26.01 -2.74 10.14
C LEU A 31 27.48 -2.39 9.94
N THR A 32 27.80 -1.80 8.79
CA THR A 32 29.07 -1.09 8.58
C THR A 32 28.94 0.34 9.09
N ALA A 33 29.84 0.74 10.00
CA ALA A 33 29.81 2.06 10.64
C ALA A 33 29.90 3.20 9.61
N GLY A 34 28.83 4.00 9.52
CA GLY A 34 28.77 5.18 8.67
C GLY A 34 27.73 6.18 9.16
N LYS A 35 28.21 7.15 9.96
CA LYS A 35 27.53 8.30 10.60
C LYS A 35 26.68 8.00 11.84
N GLU A 36 27.07 8.64 12.95
CA GLU A 36 26.28 8.76 14.17
C GLU A 36 24.98 9.52 13.90
N PHE A 37 23.85 9.02 14.43
CA PHE A 37 22.58 9.72 14.43
C PHE A 37 22.14 9.94 15.88
N HIS A 38 22.01 11.20 16.28
CA HIS A 38 21.41 11.57 17.56
C HIS A 38 19.88 11.44 17.48
N LEU A 39 19.32 10.41 18.13
CA LEU A 39 17.89 10.31 18.39
C LEU A 39 17.57 11.11 19.66
N ALA A 40 16.88 12.25 19.51
CA ALA A 40 16.34 12.97 20.64
C ALA A 40 15.16 12.18 21.25
N PRO A 41 15.07 12.03 22.59
CA PRO A 41 14.01 11.27 23.21
C PRO A 41 12.80 12.19 23.42
N LYS A 42 11.68 11.86 22.76
CA LYS A 42 10.36 11.61 23.38
C LYS A 42 9.27 11.65 22.29
N ASN A 43 8.46 10.59 22.31
CA ASN A 43 7.20 10.38 21.57
C ASN A 43 7.31 9.79 20.16
N LEU A 44 7.44 8.45 20.13
CA LEU A 44 6.89 7.52 19.13
C LEU A 44 7.06 7.96 17.65
N ILE A 45 8.30 8.08 17.19
CA ILE A 45 8.61 8.47 15.81
C ILE A 45 8.98 7.24 14.99
N ARG A 46 8.26 7.08 13.88
CA ARG A 46 8.58 6.25 12.70
C ARG A 46 10.08 5.96 12.58
N LEU A 47 10.43 4.69 12.73
CA LEU A 47 11.78 4.20 12.52
C LEU A 47 12.08 4.15 11.01
N PHE A 48 12.47 5.29 10.42
CA PHE A 48 13.15 5.29 9.13
C PHE A 48 14.64 4.99 9.38
N VAL A 49 14.99 3.72 9.51
CA VAL A 49 16.39 3.32 9.40
C VAL A 49 16.71 3.23 7.91
N ILE A 50 17.41 4.21 7.36
CA ILE A 50 18.06 4.05 6.06
C ILE A 50 19.33 3.21 6.32
N ILE A 51 19.16 1.90 6.44
CA ILE A 51 20.30 0.97 6.45
C ILE A 51 20.77 0.88 5.01
N ARG A 52 21.99 1.35 4.74
CA ARG A 52 22.68 1.03 3.49
C ARG A 52 23.16 -0.41 3.61
N VAL A 53 22.30 -1.36 3.25
CA VAL A 53 22.59 -2.80 3.33
C VAL A 53 23.60 -3.13 2.23
N THR A 54 24.83 -3.43 2.60
CA THR A 54 25.93 -3.75 1.67
C THR A 54 26.06 -5.23 1.34
N TYR A 55 25.32 -6.12 2.03
CA TYR A 55 25.32 -7.55 1.70
C TYR A 55 24.08 -8.26 2.26
N LEU A 56 23.26 -8.82 1.37
CA LEU A 56 22.21 -9.80 1.68
C LEU A 56 22.62 -11.10 1.04
N ARG A 57 22.79 -12.16 1.83
CA ARG A 57 22.95 -13.51 1.30
C ARG A 57 21.59 -13.92 0.73
N GLU A 58 21.62 -14.29 -0.55
CA GLU A 58 20.47 -14.48 -1.43
C GLU A 58 19.47 -15.50 -0.87
N ASP A 59 18.32 -14.99 -0.45
CA ASP A 59 17.00 -15.57 -0.76
C ASP A 59 16.14 -14.36 -1.16
N SER A 60 16.27 -13.96 -2.42
CA SER A 60 15.92 -12.63 -2.96
C SER A 60 14.43 -12.30 -2.97
N ASP A 61 13.56 -13.28 -2.75
CA ASP A 61 12.12 -13.11 -2.95
C ASP A 61 11.42 -12.51 -1.72
N ASP A 62 12.03 -12.64 -0.54
CA ASP A 62 11.40 -12.23 0.73
C ASP A 62 11.57 -10.72 1.03
N ILE A 63 12.67 -10.09 0.62
CA ILE A 63 12.91 -8.66 0.91
C ILE A 63 12.19 -7.75 -0.08
N GLU A 64 12.15 -8.14 -1.36
CA GLU A 64 11.32 -7.43 -2.34
C GLU A 64 9.85 -7.51 -1.96
N TRP A 65 9.38 -8.66 -1.46
CA TRP A 65 8.02 -8.84 -0.92
C TRP A 65 7.73 -7.95 0.30
N ILE A 66 8.67 -7.80 1.24
CA ILE A 66 8.52 -6.92 2.43
C ILE A 66 8.43 -5.43 2.02
N LEU A 67 9.25 -4.98 1.06
CA LEU A 67 9.21 -3.60 0.57
C LEU A 67 8.01 -3.32 -0.37
N LYS A 68 7.47 -4.36 -1.03
CA LYS A 68 6.25 -4.32 -1.85
C LYS A 68 4.94 -4.39 -1.06
N LYS A 69 4.96 -4.57 0.27
CA LYS A 69 3.73 -4.47 1.09
C LYS A 69 3.26 -3.02 1.18
N GLY A 70 2.48 -2.62 0.17
CA GLY A 70 1.86 -1.31 0.05
C GLY A 70 2.47 -0.47 -1.07
N VAL A 71 2.62 -1.05 -2.27
CA VAL A 71 3.09 -0.33 -3.46
C VAL A 71 2.21 0.89 -3.65
N LYS A 72 2.80 2.06 -3.42
CA LYS A 72 2.24 3.37 -3.71
C LYS A 72 2.59 3.69 -5.15
N ARG A 73 1.62 3.71 -6.05
CA ARG A 73 1.81 4.25 -7.40
C ARG A 73 1.08 5.57 -7.55
N MET A 74 1.71 6.49 -8.28
CA MET A 74 1.12 7.75 -8.70
C MET A 74 0.48 7.49 -10.07
N ALA A 75 -0.80 7.12 -10.08
CA ALA A 75 -1.59 7.16 -11.30
C ALA A 75 -2.13 8.58 -11.40
N HIS A 76 -1.64 9.36 -12.38
CA HIS A 76 -2.12 10.73 -12.62
C HIS A 76 -2.15 11.60 -11.35
N GLU A 77 -1.01 11.67 -10.65
CA GLU A 77 -0.81 12.40 -9.37
C GLU A 77 -1.56 11.83 -8.14
N MET A 78 -2.42 10.83 -8.32
CA MET A 78 -3.16 10.20 -7.24
C MET A 78 -2.43 8.97 -6.69
N THR A 79 -2.35 8.90 -5.37
CA THR A 79 -1.77 7.76 -4.66
C THR A 79 -2.76 6.60 -4.62
N VAL A 80 -2.42 5.51 -5.31
CA VAL A 80 -3.14 4.23 -5.24
C VAL A 80 -2.27 3.21 -4.50
N LYS A 81 -2.87 2.51 -3.53
CA LYS A 81 -2.22 1.46 -2.74
C LYS A 81 -2.77 0.09 -3.09
N GLY A 82 -1.93 -0.93 -3.07
CA GLY A 82 -2.36 -2.33 -3.26
C GLY A 82 -1.19 -3.28 -3.44
N LEU A 83 -1.51 -4.50 -3.86
CA LEU A 83 -0.53 -5.53 -4.20
C LEU A 83 -0.33 -5.53 -5.72
N ASP A 84 0.92 -5.39 -6.16
CA ASP A 84 1.33 -5.38 -7.57
C ASP A 84 0.50 -4.42 -8.44
N VAL A 85 0.25 -3.21 -7.91
CA VAL A 85 -0.55 -2.19 -8.62
C VAL A 85 0.21 -1.69 -9.84
N ASP A 86 -0.42 -1.64 -11.02
CA ASP A 86 0.16 -1.09 -12.25
C ASP A 86 -0.17 0.42 -12.43
N PRO A 87 0.36 1.11 -13.46
CA PRO A 87 0.06 2.52 -13.70
C PRO A 87 -1.42 2.82 -14.01
N GLU A 88 -2.18 1.84 -14.49
CA GLU A 88 -3.61 1.95 -14.78
C GLU A 88 -4.47 1.36 -13.64
N THR A 89 -3.91 1.24 -12.43
CA THR A 89 -4.58 0.78 -11.21
C THR A 89 -4.95 -0.71 -11.16
N ARG A 90 -4.56 -1.53 -12.15
CA ARG A 90 -4.75 -2.99 -12.08
C ARG A 90 -3.94 -3.56 -10.94
N CYS A 91 -4.37 -4.68 -10.36
CA CYS A 91 -3.68 -5.31 -9.22
C CYS A 91 -3.54 -6.82 -9.39
N ARG A 92 -2.80 -7.46 -8.47
CA ARG A 92 -2.67 -8.93 -8.42
C ARG A 92 -3.99 -9.69 -8.52
N HIS A 93 -5.06 -9.18 -7.90
CA HIS A 93 -6.36 -9.88 -7.84
C HIS A 93 -7.16 -9.71 -9.14
N TYR A 94 -7.08 -8.54 -9.77
CA TYR A 94 -7.82 -8.18 -10.97
C TYR A 94 -6.92 -7.39 -11.91
N HIS A 95 -6.56 -7.99 -13.05
CA HIS A 95 -5.57 -7.46 -13.99
C HIS A 95 -5.94 -7.61 -15.47
N SER A 96 -7.22 -7.79 -15.79
CA SER A 96 -7.68 -7.71 -17.17
C SER A 96 -7.51 -6.30 -17.72
N GLU A 97 -7.60 -6.16 -19.05
CA GLU A 97 -7.46 -4.88 -19.74
C GLU A 97 -8.42 -3.81 -19.17
N VAL A 98 -9.62 -4.23 -18.74
CA VAL A 98 -10.70 -3.33 -18.25
C VAL A 98 -10.72 -3.15 -16.72
N ASP A 99 -9.81 -3.78 -15.96
CA ASP A 99 -9.70 -3.64 -14.49
C ASP A 99 -8.97 -2.35 -14.07
N ARG A 100 -9.36 -1.22 -14.65
CA ARG A 100 -8.64 0.05 -14.57
C ARG A 100 -9.33 1.10 -13.72
N ILE A 101 -9.93 0.69 -12.61
CA ILE A 101 -10.48 1.62 -11.62
C ILE A 101 -9.79 1.43 -10.27
N ALA A 102 -9.66 2.53 -9.54
CA ALA A 102 -9.39 2.48 -8.10
C ALA A 102 -10.52 3.18 -7.34
N ILE A 103 -10.89 2.63 -6.19
CA ILE A 103 -11.97 3.16 -5.35
C ILE A 103 -11.36 3.75 -4.09
N LYS A 104 -11.74 4.98 -3.76
CA LYS A 104 -11.42 5.63 -2.49
C LYS A 104 -12.27 5.00 -1.41
N PHE A 105 -11.65 4.36 -0.43
CA PHE A 105 -12.37 3.70 0.66
C PHE A 105 -12.85 4.72 1.69
N TYR A 106 -14.14 4.65 2.07
CA TYR A 106 -14.74 5.60 3.02
C TYR A 106 -14.02 5.63 4.38
N CYS A 107 -13.56 4.47 4.86
CA CYS A 107 -12.91 4.33 6.17
C CYS A 107 -11.54 5.02 6.30
N CYS A 108 -10.87 5.38 5.20
CA CYS A 108 -9.51 5.94 5.24
C CYS A 108 -9.19 7.00 4.18
N GLY A 109 -10.08 7.22 3.20
CA GLY A 109 -9.88 8.22 2.14
C GLY A 109 -8.77 7.88 1.16
N ILE A 110 -8.30 6.63 1.11
CA ILE A 110 -7.22 6.17 0.23
C ILE A 110 -7.78 5.33 -0.91
N TYR A 111 -7.20 5.48 -2.11
CA TYR A 111 -7.54 4.69 -3.29
C TYR A 111 -6.90 3.30 -3.25
N TYR A 112 -7.72 2.28 -3.52
CA TYR A 112 -7.30 0.89 -3.73
C TYR A 112 -7.95 0.34 -5.00
N PRO A 113 -7.27 -0.52 -5.78
CA PRO A 113 -7.84 -1.16 -6.96
C PRO A 113 -9.07 -2.01 -6.66
N CYS A 114 -9.07 -2.67 -5.51
CA CYS A 114 -10.13 -3.58 -5.09
C CYS A 114 -10.18 -3.75 -3.58
N PHE A 115 -11.26 -4.38 -3.12
CA PHE A 115 -11.50 -4.74 -1.73
C PHE A 115 -10.40 -5.61 -1.12
N GLU A 116 -9.90 -6.62 -1.84
CA GLU A 116 -8.84 -7.50 -1.34
C GLU A 116 -7.52 -6.76 -1.14
N CYS A 117 -7.18 -5.80 -2.01
CA CYS A 117 -6.03 -4.91 -1.78
C CYS A 117 -6.22 -4.06 -0.51
N HIS A 118 -7.42 -3.55 -0.27
CA HIS A 118 -7.70 -2.82 0.96
C HIS A 118 -7.62 -3.74 2.20
N GLN A 119 -8.09 -4.99 2.14
CA GLN A 119 -7.92 -5.92 3.26
C GLN A 119 -6.44 -6.23 3.53
N ALA A 120 -5.63 -6.38 2.49
CA ALA A 120 -4.22 -6.79 2.63
C ALA A 120 -3.31 -5.66 3.17
N VAL A 121 -3.50 -4.43 2.70
CA VAL A 121 -2.58 -3.30 2.98
C VAL A 121 -3.30 -2.01 3.38
N GLY A 122 -4.58 -2.10 3.71
CA GLY A 122 -5.43 -0.97 4.10
C GLY A 122 -5.34 -0.61 5.57
N CYS A 123 -6.36 0.09 6.05
CA CYS A 123 -6.39 0.65 7.39
C CYS A 123 -6.90 -0.33 8.48
N GLY A 124 -7.15 -1.59 8.12
CA GLY A 124 -7.70 -2.60 9.02
C GLY A 124 -9.17 -2.42 9.39
N ARG A 125 -9.89 -1.46 8.78
CA ARG A 125 -11.32 -1.21 9.01
C ARG A 125 -12.06 -1.21 7.68
N HIS A 126 -13.31 -1.64 7.65
CA HIS A 126 -14.16 -1.56 6.47
C HIS A 126 -15.37 -0.68 6.77
N GLN A 127 -15.60 0.33 5.93
CA GLN A 127 -16.85 1.08 5.88
C GLN A 127 -17.18 1.40 4.42
N VAL A 128 -18.47 1.47 4.09
CA VAL A 128 -18.96 1.84 2.76
C VAL A 128 -19.39 3.30 2.73
N TRP A 129 -19.37 3.92 1.55
CA TRP A 129 -19.90 5.28 1.38
C TRP A 129 -21.41 5.30 1.63
N PRO A 130 -21.90 6.19 2.51
CA PRO A 130 -23.33 6.45 2.66
C PRO A 130 -23.94 7.01 1.37
N SER A 131 -25.18 6.64 1.05
CA SER A 131 -25.90 7.10 -0.15
C SER A 131 -26.04 8.63 -0.24
N GLY A 132 -26.20 9.31 0.91
CA GLY A 132 -26.20 10.78 0.98
C GLY A 132 -24.89 11.45 0.55
N LEU A 133 -23.80 10.70 0.37
CA LEU A 133 -22.50 11.18 -0.05
C LEU A 133 -22.10 10.73 -1.45
N PHE A 134 -23.05 10.27 -2.29
CA PHE A 134 -22.73 9.77 -3.63
C PHE A 134 -22.26 10.83 -4.64
N HIS A 135 -22.34 12.11 -4.27
CA HIS A 135 -21.74 13.21 -5.02
C HIS A 135 -20.21 13.29 -4.85
N GLU A 136 -19.64 12.57 -3.88
CA GLU A 136 -18.20 12.59 -3.60
C GLU A 136 -17.38 11.89 -4.67
N LYS A 137 -16.24 12.51 -5.03
CA LYS A 137 -15.26 11.96 -5.99
C LYS A 137 -14.47 10.81 -5.35
N ALA A 138 -14.94 9.59 -5.61
CA ALA A 138 -14.45 8.38 -4.96
C ALA A 138 -14.01 7.27 -5.93
N VAL A 139 -14.18 7.44 -7.25
CA VAL A 139 -13.73 6.46 -8.24
C VAL A 139 -12.72 7.11 -9.18
N LEU A 140 -11.55 6.50 -9.31
CA LEU A 140 -10.46 6.97 -10.17
C LEU A 140 -10.40 6.10 -11.43
N CYS A 141 -10.42 6.74 -12.60
CA CYS A 141 -10.07 6.08 -13.86
C CYS A 141 -8.55 5.93 -13.95
N GLY A 142 -8.06 4.69 -14.06
CA GLY A 142 -6.64 4.39 -14.21
C GLY A 142 -6.06 4.81 -15.57
N SER A 143 -6.87 4.89 -16.63
CA SER A 143 -6.39 5.28 -17.96
C SER A 143 -6.05 6.78 -18.03
N CYS A 144 -6.97 7.64 -17.58
CA CYS A 144 -6.84 9.09 -17.75
C CYS A 144 -6.73 9.89 -16.44
N GLY A 145 -6.87 9.25 -15.28
CA GLY A 145 -6.79 9.92 -13.98
C GLY A 145 -8.05 10.68 -13.57
N HIS A 146 -9.09 10.67 -14.39
CA HIS A 146 -10.34 11.33 -14.06
C HIS A 146 -10.95 10.74 -12.78
N GLN A 147 -11.33 11.60 -11.84
CA GLN A 147 -12.00 11.23 -10.61
C GLN A 147 -13.51 11.43 -10.77
N LEU A 148 -14.25 10.33 -10.89
CA LEU A 148 -15.69 10.29 -10.95
C LEU A 148 -16.27 10.36 -9.53
N SER A 149 -17.40 11.04 -9.40
CA SER A 149 -18.30 10.84 -8.29
C SER A 149 -18.87 9.42 -8.30
N ILE A 150 -19.37 8.97 -7.14
CA ILE A 150 -20.01 7.65 -7.03
C ILE A 150 -21.22 7.58 -7.94
N ALA A 151 -22.04 8.64 -7.98
CA ALA A 151 -23.20 8.74 -8.86
C ALA A 151 -22.79 8.60 -10.34
N GLU A 152 -21.80 9.38 -10.79
CA GLU A 152 -21.29 9.28 -12.17
C GLU A 152 -20.80 7.87 -12.49
N TYR A 153 -20.05 7.23 -11.59
CA TYR A 153 -19.58 5.86 -11.79
C TYR A 153 -20.73 4.85 -11.90
N LEU A 154 -21.78 4.97 -11.09
CA LEU A 154 -22.93 4.08 -11.14
C LEU A 154 -23.77 4.26 -12.41
N GLU A 155 -23.71 5.44 -13.04
CA GLU A 155 -24.50 5.79 -14.23
C GLU A 155 -23.73 5.65 -15.56
N CYS A 156 -22.39 5.61 -15.51
CA CYS A 156 -21.52 5.68 -16.71
C CYS A 156 -21.56 4.46 -17.65
N ARG A 157 -22.38 3.46 -17.37
CA ARG A 157 -22.51 2.22 -18.18
C ARG A 157 -21.18 1.50 -18.43
N SER A 158 -20.33 1.47 -17.40
CA SER A 158 -19.02 0.80 -17.44
C SER A 158 -18.04 1.41 -18.46
N GLU A 159 -18.09 2.73 -18.65
CA GLU A 159 -17.15 3.48 -19.49
C GLU A 159 -16.74 4.78 -18.79
N CYS A 160 -15.48 5.19 -18.91
CA CYS A 160 -15.04 6.47 -18.37
C CYS A 160 -15.68 7.63 -19.16
N PRO A 161 -16.44 8.55 -18.53
CA PRO A 161 -17.06 9.68 -19.23
C PRO A 161 -16.05 10.71 -19.77
N SER A 162 -14.78 10.65 -19.32
CA SER A 162 -13.73 11.58 -19.73
C SER A 162 -12.85 11.06 -20.86
N CYS A 163 -12.62 9.75 -20.97
CA CYS A 163 -11.67 9.18 -21.93
C CYS A 163 -12.22 7.98 -22.70
N HIS A 164 -13.45 7.57 -22.43
CA HIS A 164 -14.14 6.48 -23.12
C HIS A 164 -13.49 5.10 -22.99
N SER A 165 -12.51 4.94 -22.10
CA SER A 165 -11.96 3.62 -21.79
C SER A 165 -12.99 2.76 -21.06
N ALA A 166 -13.09 1.50 -21.46
CA ALA A 166 -13.98 0.54 -20.84
C ALA A 166 -13.54 0.20 -19.40
N PHE A 167 -14.53 0.04 -18.53
CA PHE A 167 -14.39 -0.52 -17.20
C PHE A 167 -14.97 -1.93 -17.16
N ASN A 168 -14.49 -2.75 -16.23
CA ASN A 168 -15.05 -4.09 -16.02
C ASN A 168 -16.51 -4.00 -15.52
N PRO A 169 -17.52 -4.44 -16.29
CA PRO A 169 -18.91 -4.42 -15.84
C PRO A 169 -19.16 -5.35 -14.65
N GLY A 170 -18.32 -6.37 -14.46
CA GLY A 170 -18.34 -7.27 -13.31
C GLY A 170 -18.08 -6.57 -11.97
N CYS A 171 -17.45 -5.39 -11.96
CA CYS A 171 -17.29 -4.59 -10.73
C CYS A 171 -18.64 -4.24 -10.06
N SER A 172 -19.72 -4.14 -10.84
CA SER A 172 -21.07 -3.84 -10.33
C SER A 172 -21.60 -4.90 -9.35
N LEU A 173 -21.17 -6.16 -9.50
CA LEU A 173 -21.53 -7.26 -8.60
C LEU A 173 -21.01 -7.03 -7.17
N HIS A 174 -19.95 -6.24 -7.05
CA HIS A 174 -19.26 -5.96 -5.78
C HIS A 174 -19.59 -4.58 -5.21
N LYS A 175 -20.55 -3.84 -5.78
CA LYS A 175 -20.87 -2.46 -5.35
C LYS A 175 -21.14 -2.33 -3.85
N HIS A 176 -21.75 -3.35 -3.25
CA HIS A 176 -22.10 -3.41 -1.84
C HIS A 176 -20.88 -3.42 -0.90
N LEU A 177 -19.69 -3.74 -1.41
CA LEU A 177 -18.42 -3.66 -0.66
C LEU A 177 -17.89 -2.22 -0.58
N TYR A 178 -18.43 -1.29 -1.38
CA TYR A 178 -17.93 0.08 -1.49
C TYR A 178 -19.00 1.13 -1.17
N PHE A 179 -20.25 0.86 -1.52
CA PHE A 179 -21.36 1.81 -1.50
C PHE A 179 -22.56 1.21 -0.77
N ALA A 180 -23.21 2.00 0.08
CA ALA A 180 -24.47 1.64 0.70
C ALA A 180 -25.60 1.52 -0.34
N ALA A 181 -26.71 0.91 0.05
CA ALA A 181 -27.92 0.87 -0.79
C ALA A 181 -28.60 2.25 -0.88
#